data_AF-A0A0E0R2Y2-F1
#
_entry.id   AF-A0A0E0R2Y2-F1
#
_cell.length_a   1.000
_cell.length_b   1.000
_cell.length_c   1.000
_cell.angle_alpha   90.00
_cell.angle_beta   90.00
_cell.angle_gamma   90.00
#
_symmetry.space_group_name_H-M   'P 1'
#
loop_
_entity.id
_entity.type
_entity.pdbx_description
1 polymer ?
#
loop_
_entity_poly.entity_id
_entity_poly.type
_entity_poly.pdbx_seq_one_letter_code
_entity_poly.pdbx_strand_id
1 'polypeptide(L)'
;MARVSHSRKRTRAPSNSNSKPTSQTQPPPPELTDRPVRVYADGIFDLFHFGHARALEQAKLLFPNTYLLVGCCNDELTNRYKGKTVMTQDERYESLRHCKWVDEVIPDAPWVLTQEFIDKHQIDYVAHDALPYADTSGAANDVYEFVKKIGKFKETKRTDGVSTSDLIMRILKDYNQYVMRNLARGYTRKDLGVSYVKEKQLQVNMKINKLRETVKAHQEKLQTVAKTAGINHEEWLANADRWVAGFLEKFEEHCHNMETAIKGRIQEKLRRQTSRGIIGGLMQQPITCINSFIYLSIYHIRVMAQLVVSLGILVAADKLVEQAFAAASIKFPSALFAMFCVFALLLLLPPSLANGFMAFFDPATVFIHRWLPLFFVPSLVVLPLAVRDVSPASALKILFITFGGWFASLVVAGYTALSVRRIVKTQLIPAEPMKRPSPFGPLEFWAWAAVFVASFAVAYVSPTALGTTATTCLPFLLASTVFGYILGSRLPSGVKKVLHPIICCALSADLAAVAYGYLSRSGVDAVLGDYLTESPSNPGAGDILMGFLGSVIISFAFSMFNQRKLVRRHAAEIFTSIAVASTFSLYSTAILGRVVELEPILTISILPRCITVALALRVVSLFEGLSLLDLY
;
A
#
# COMPACT_ATOMS: atom_id res chain seq x y z
N MET A 1 -37.47 -18.77 -35.55
CA MET A 1 -37.35 -19.87 -36.54
C MET A 1 -35.87 -20.06 -36.82
N ALA A 2 -35.19 -21.19 -36.66
CA ALA A 2 -35.49 -22.54 -36.18
C ALA A 2 -34.20 -23.09 -35.53
N ARG A 3 -34.32 -23.91 -34.47
CA ARG A 3 -33.23 -24.79 -34.02
C ARG A 3 -33.81 -26.18 -33.71
N VAL A 4 -33.49 -27.09 -34.62
CA VAL A 4 -33.48 -28.57 -34.56
C VAL A 4 -32.48 -29.00 -33.47
N SER A 5 -32.49 -30.11 -32.73
CA SER A 5 -33.28 -31.34 -32.46
C SER A 5 -32.72 -31.84 -31.09
N HIS A 6 -33.34 -32.68 -30.27
CA HIS A 6 -33.65 -34.08 -30.48
C HIS A 6 -34.51 -34.59 -29.31
N SER A 7 -35.45 -35.48 -29.61
CA SER A 7 -36.21 -36.28 -28.65
C SER A 7 -35.86 -37.75 -28.81
N ARG A 8 -35.73 -38.49 -27.70
CA ARG A 8 -35.99 -39.94 -27.69
C ARG A 8 -36.47 -40.43 -26.31
N LYS A 9 -37.80 -40.65 -26.23
CA LYS A 9 -38.58 -41.78 -25.65
C LYS A 9 -38.06 -42.50 -24.37
N ARG A 10 -38.82 -42.44 -23.26
CA ARG A 10 -39.84 -43.42 -22.73
C ARG A 10 -39.22 -44.58 -21.93
N THR A 11 -39.61 -44.82 -20.66
CA THR A 11 -40.72 -45.76 -20.30
C THR A 11 -41.07 -45.76 -18.77
N ARG A 12 -42.23 -46.35 -18.45
CA ARG A 12 -43.12 -46.30 -17.26
C ARG A 12 -42.64 -46.96 -15.93
N ALA A 13 -43.07 -46.33 -14.80
CA ALA A 13 -43.81 -46.77 -13.57
C ALA A 13 -43.55 -48.15 -12.90
N PRO A 14 -43.91 -48.44 -11.61
CA PRO A 14 -44.71 -47.70 -10.60
C PRO A 14 -44.19 -47.78 -9.12
N SER A 15 -44.99 -47.27 -8.16
CA SER A 15 -45.24 -47.76 -6.79
C SER A 15 -45.02 -46.75 -5.64
N ASN A 16 -45.60 -47.09 -4.49
CA ASN A 16 -46.47 -46.27 -3.67
C ASN A 16 -45.93 -46.18 -2.22
N SER A 17 -46.29 -45.10 -1.53
CA SER A 17 -46.62 -45.01 -0.08
C SER A 17 -45.54 -45.05 1.04
N ASN A 18 -45.85 -44.21 2.05
CA ASN A 18 -45.39 -44.09 3.45
C ASN A 18 -44.08 -43.31 3.71
N SER A 19 -43.98 -42.35 4.64
CA SER A 19 -44.88 -41.80 5.68
C SER A 19 -44.23 -40.51 6.25
N LYS A 20 -45.04 -39.53 6.65
CA LYS A 20 -44.68 -38.16 7.14
C LYS A 20 -43.60 -38.10 8.25
N PRO A 21 -42.97 -36.92 8.43
CA PRO A 21 -43.23 -36.17 9.67
C PRO A 21 -43.60 -34.69 9.46
N THR A 22 -44.64 -34.30 10.21
CA THR A 22 -44.90 -33.01 10.88
C THR A 22 -44.95 -31.71 10.08
N SER A 23 -46.18 -31.24 9.85
CA SER A 23 -46.53 -29.91 9.34
C SER A 23 -46.21 -28.81 10.36
N GLN A 24 -45.25 -27.94 10.03
CA GLN A 24 -45.33 -26.55 10.45
C GLN A 24 -46.30 -25.85 9.49
N THR A 25 -47.42 -25.38 10.05
CA THR A 25 -48.49 -24.68 9.34
C THR A 25 -47.91 -23.41 8.72
N GLN A 26 -47.75 -23.37 7.40
CA GLN A 26 -47.59 -22.11 6.68
C GLN A 26 -48.88 -21.31 6.84
N PRO A 27 -48.80 -19.99 7.08
CA PRO A 27 -49.99 -19.14 7.04
C PRO A 27 -50.63 -19.21 5.64
N PRO A 28 -51.97 -19.13 5.55
CA PRO A 28 -52.66 -19.19 4.27
C PRO A 28 -52.16 -18.09 3.32
N PRO A 29 -52.14 -18.32 1.99
CA PRO A 29 -51.85 -17.27 1.03
C PRO A 29 -52.81 -16.10 1.25
N PRO A 30 -52.35 -14.84 1.23
CA PRO A 30 -53.24 -13.70 1.37
C PRO A 30 -54.33 -13.76 0.30
N GLU A 31 -55.58 -13.59 0.73
CA GLU A 31 -56.74 -13.47 -0.16
C GLU A 31 -56.42 -12.46 -1.26
N LEU A 32 -56.72 -12.84 -2.52
CA LEU A 32 -56.60 -11.97 -3.68
C LEU A 32 -57.61 -10.82 -3.54
N THR A 33 -57.21 -9.77 -2.83
CA THR A 33 -57.90 -8.49 -2.84
C THR A 33 -57.71 -7.86 -4.23
N ASP A 34 -58.74 -7.26 -4.81
CA ASP A 34 -58.67 -6.51 -6.07
C ASP A 34 -57.67 -5.32 -6.04
N ARG A 35 -57.11 -4.99 -4.86
CA ARG A 35 -56.09 -3.95 -4.69
C ARG A 35 -54.71 -4.46 -5.18
N PRO A 36 -54.03 -3.74 -6.09
CA PRO A 36 -52.66 -4.09 -6.47
C PRO A 36 -51.70 -3.97 -5.27
N VAL A 37 -50.72 -4.86 -5.21
CA VAL A 37 -49.65 -4.82 -4.20
C VAL A 37 -48.77 -3.62 -4.48
N ARG A 38 -48.66 -2.70 -3.51
CA ARG A 38 -47.90 -1.46 -3.63
C ARG A 38 -46.45 -1.71 -3.23
N VAL A 39 -45.57 -1.76 -4.23
CA VAL A 39 -44.13 -1.93 -4.05
C VAL A 39 -43.46 -0.57 -4.18
N TYR A 40 -42.56 -0.25 -3.25
CA TYR A 40 -41.75 0.96 -3.30
C TYR A 40 -40.30 0.61 -3.63
N ALA A 41 -39.69 1.28 -4.60
CA ALA A 41 -38.27 1.18 -4.87
C ALA A 41 -37.65 2.57 -4.84
N ASP A 42 -36.53 2.75 -4.16
CA ASP A 42 -35.85 4.03 -4.07
C ASP A 42 -34.46 4.03 -4.68
N GLY A 43 -33.96 5.23 -4.95
CA GLY A 43 -32.63 5.43 -5.47
C GLY A 43 -32.35 6.86 -5.90
N ILE A 44 -31.13 7.07 -6.35
CA ILE A 44 -30.69 8.37 -6.88
C ILE A 44 -31.06 8.50 -8.36
N PHE A 45 -30.92 7.40 -9.12
CA PHE A 45 -31.24 7.33 -10.55
C PHE A 45 -30.47 8.31 -11.44
N ASP A 46 -29.29 8.75 -11.00
CA ASP A 46 -28.39 9.59 -11.78
C ASP A 46 -27.82 8.87 -13.01
N LEU A 47 -27.76 9.57 -14.15
CA LEU A 47 -27.52 9.00 -15.48
C LEU A 47 -28.37 7.75 -15.72
N PHE A 48 -29.70 7.91 -15.67
CA PHE A 48 -30.64 6.80 -15.70
C PHE A 48 -30.34 5.82 -16.86
N HIS A 49 -30.04 4.58 -16.50
CA HIS A 49 -29.52 3.57 -17.42
C HIS A 49 -30.25 2.22 -17.26
N PHE A 50 -30.02 1.29 -18.19
CA PHE A 50 -30.73 0.01 -18.22
C PHE A 50 -30.55 -0.85 -16.96
N GLY A 51 -29.47 -0.65 -16.18
CA GLY A 51 -29.32 -1.28 -14.86
C GLY A 51 -30.40 -0.86 -13.86
N HIS A 52 -30.78 0.44 -13.83
CA HIS A 52 -31.88 0.93 -13.00
C HIS A 52 -33.21 0.38 -13.53
N ALA A 53 -33.44 0.46 -14.83
CA ALA A 53 -34.67 -0.02 -15.45
C ALA A 53 -34.91 -1.53 -15.18
N ARG A 54 -33.87 -2.37 -15.18
CA ARG A 54 -33.96 -3.80 -14.84
C ARG A 54 -34.21 -4.07 -13.36
N ALA A 55 -33.72 -3.21 -12.46
CA ALA A 55 -34.06 -3.32 -11.04
C ALA A 55 -35.54 -2.98 -10.81
N LEU A 56 -36.03 -1.93 -11.48
CA LEU A 56 -37.45 -1.55 -11.45
C LEU A 56 -38.36 -2.59 -12.13
N GLU A 57 -37.89 -3.23 -13.20
CA GLU A 57 -38.55 -4.40 -13.82
C GLU A 57 -38.74 -5.53 -12.80
N GLN A 58 -37.68 -5.88 -12.06
CA GLN A 58 -37.77 -6.91 -11.03
C GLN A 58 -38.78 -6.53 -9.96
N ALA A 59 -38.74 -5.28 -9.47
CA ALA A 59 -39.70 -4.79 -8.47
C ALA A 59 -41.15 -4.85 -8.97
N LYS A 60 -41.41 -4.45 -10.22
CA LYS A 60 -42.74 -4.49 -10.86
C LYS A 60 -43.26 -5.92 -11.06
N LEU A 61 -42.37 -6.89 -11.25
CA LEU A 61 -42.72 -8.29 -11.50
C LEU A 61 -42.70 -9.17 -10.23
N LEU A 62 -42.49 -8.60 -9.04
CA LEU A 62 -42.48 -9.36 -7.78
C LEU A 62 -43.81 -10.06 -7.50
N PHE A 63 -44.93 -9.44 -7.89
CA PHE A 63 -46.27 -9.98 -7.70
C PHE A 63 -47.09 -9.90 -9.00
N PRO A 64 -48.10 -10.78 -9.19
CA PRO A 64 -48.93 -10.78 -10.39
C PRO A 64 -49.65 -9.45 -10.68
N ASN A 65 -50.07 -8.74 -9.62
CA ASN A 65 -50.72 -7.43 -9.70
C ASN A 65 -49.97 -6.43 -8.81
N THR A 66 -48.98 -5.75 -9.38
CA THR A 66 -48.09 -4.82 -8.65
C THR A 66 -48.30 -3.38 -9.12
N TYR A 67 -48.37 -2.44 -8.17
CA TYR A 67 -48.26 -1.00 -8.40
C TYR A 67 -46.92 -0.51 -7.83
N LEU A 68 -46.01 -0.07 -8.70
CA LEU A 68 -44.65 0.32 -8.38
C LEU A 68 -44.54 1.83 -8.22
N LEU A 69 -44.32 2.25 -6.96
CA LEU A 69 -43.92 3.58 -6.60
C LEU A 69 -42.40 3.67 -6.61
N VAL A 70 -41.84 4.70 -7.23
CA VAL A 70 -40.39 4.92 -7.26
C VAL A 70 -40.02 6.24 -6.60
N GLY A 71 -39.33 6.16 -5.47
CA GLY A 71 -38.83 7.32 -4.73
C GLY A 71 -37.47 7.78 -5.23
N CYS A 72 -37.33 9.07 -5.50
CA CYS A 72 -36.08 9.65 -5.95
C CYS A 72 -35.60 10.72 -4.97
N CYS A 73 -34.41 10.54 -4.40
CA CYS A 73 -33.84 11.49 -3.44
C CYS A 73 -33.48 12.82 -4.13
N ASN A 74 -33.66 13.93 -3.43
CA ASN A 74 -33.32 15.26 -3.93
C ASN A 74 -31.80 15.52 -3.96
N ASP A 75 -31.37 16.59 -4.63
CA ASP A 75 -29.93 16.87 -4.79
C ASP A 75 -29.27 17.22 -3.45
N GLU A 76 -29.96 17.91 -2.54
CA GLU A 76 -29.40 18.28 -1.23
C GLU A 76 -29.05 17.05 -0.38
N LEU A 77 -30.00 16.13 -0.22
CA LEU A 77 -29.80 14.88 0.53
C LEU A 77 -28.76 13.99 -0.14
N THR A 78 -28.82 13.86 -1.46
CA THR A 78 -27.87 13.03 -2.20
C THR A 78 -26.44 13.54 -2.06
N ASN A 79 -26.24 14.85 -2.17
CA ASN A 79 -24.92 15.48 -2.00
C ASN A 79 -24.38 15.33 -0.58
N ARG A 80 -25.26 15.40 0.43
CA ARG A 80 -24.88 15.26 1.84
C ARG A 80 -24.46 13.84 2.20
N TYR A 81 -25.21 12.83 1.74
CA TYR A 81 -25.07 11.45 2.23
C TYR A 81 -24.37 10.49 1.28
N LYS A 82 -24.19 10.85 0.00
CA LYS A 82 -23.56 10.00 -1.02
C LYS A 82 -22.52 10.70 -1.86
N GLY A 83 -22.82 11.88 -2.38
CA GLY A 83 -21.93 12.65 -3.24
C GLY A 83 -22.66 13.30 -4.42
N LYS A 84 -21.87 13.89 -5.33
CA LYS A 84 -22.37 14.69 -6.45
C LYS A 84 -23.13 13.88 -7.49
N THR A 85 -24.22 14.43 -7.99
CA THR A 85 -24.97 13.97 -9.16
C THR A 85 -24.52 14.72 -10.42
N VAL A 86 -24.59 14.04 -11.57
CA VAL A 86 -24.37 14.67 -12.89
C VAL A 86 -25.66 15.33 -13.37
N MET A 87 -26.79 14.63 -13.23
CA MET A 87 -28.12 15.14 -13.54
C MET A 87 -28.73 15.82 -12.31
N THR A 88 -29.42 16.92 -12.55
CA THR A 88 -30.25 17.61 -11.55
C THR A 88 -31.39 16.72 -11.09
N GLN A 89 -31.95 17.00 -9.91
CA GLN A 89 -33.10 16.26 -9.39
C GLN A 89 -34.29 16.22 -10.34
N ASP A 90 -34.60 17.33 -11.02
CA ASP A 90 -35.75 17.40 -11.94
C ASP A 90 -35.55 16.51 -13.17
N GLU A 91 -34.32 16.46 -13.71
CA GLU A 91 -33.97 15.57 -14.81
C GLU A 91 -34.07 14.09 -14.40
N ARG A 92 -33.70 13.76 -13.15
CA ARG A 92 -33.81 12.40 -12.61
C ARG A 92 -35.26 12.01 -12.38
N TYR A 93 -36.08 12.92 -11.85
CA TYR A 93 -37.52 12.72 -11.70
C TYR A 93 -38.19 12.45 -13.05
N GLU A 94 -37.86 13.24 -14.08
CA GLU A 94 -38.43 13.07 -15.41
C GLU A 94 -37.96 11.77 -16.08
N SER A 95 -36.68 11.40 -15.90
CA SER A 95 -36.14 10.14 -16.41
C SER A 95 -36.92 8.92 -15.90
N LEU A 96 -37.36 8.95 -14.64
CA LEU A 96 -38.16 7.89 -14.04
C LEU A 96 -39.58 7.83 -14.59
N ARG A 97 -40.21 8.98 -14.89
CA ARG A 97 -41.56 9.04 -15.49
C ARG A 97 -41.63 8.36 -16.86
N HIS A 98 -40.50 8.28 -17.56
CA HIS A 98 -40.38 7.59 -18.84
C HIS A 98 -39.95 6.12 -18.72
N CYS A 99 -39.74 5.60 -17.51
CA CYS A 99 -39.44 4.19 -17.32
C CYS A 99 -40.72 3.35 -17.43
N LYS A 100 -40.73 2.41 -18.38
CA LYS A 100 -41.86 1.50 -18.66
C LYS A 100 -42.47 0.83 -17.41
N TRP A 101 -41.65 0.56 -16.39
CA TRP A 101 -42.04 -0.26 -15.23
C TRP A 101 -42.66 0.54 -14.10
N VAL A 102 -42.51 1.87 -14.12
CA VAL A 102 -42.90 2.77 -13.03
C VAL A 102 -44.33 3.24 -13.20
N ASP A 103 -45.14 3.13 -12.15
CA ASP A 103 -46.52 3.65 -12.17
C ASP A 103 -46.61 5.04 -11.53
N GLU A 104 -45.82 5.29 -10.48
CA GLU A 104 -45.83 6.54 -9.73
C GLU A 104 -44.39 6.94 -9.35
N VAL A 105 -44.02 8.20 -9.55
CA VAL A 105 -42.74 8.76 -9.09
C VAL A 105 -43.00 9.63 -7.85
N ILE A 106 -42.25 9.39 -6.78
CA ILE A 106 -42.28 10.19 -5.54
C ILE A 106 -41.01 11.06 -5.50
N PRO A 107 -41.12 12.37 -5.79
CA PRO A 107 -40.02 13.32 -5.60
C PRO A 107 -39.68 13.46 -4.12
N ASP A 108 -38.46 13.96 -3.84
CA ASP A 108 -37.99 14.28 -2.49
C ASP A 108 -38.11 13.10 -1.52
N ALA A 109 -37.79 11.90 -2.01
CA ALA A 109 -37.83 10.69 -1.21
C ALA A 109 -36.86 10.78 -0.01
N PRO A 110 -37.27 10.27 1.17
CA PRO A 110 -36.43 10.31 2.36
C PRO A 110 -35.23 9.38 2.21
N TRP A 111 -34.12 9.72 2.89
CA TRP A 111 -32.92 8.88 2.93
C TRP A 111 -33.12 7.58 3.72
N VAL A 112 -33.91 7.66 4.80
CA VAL A 112 -34.29 6.52 5.67
C VAL A 112 -35.81 6.46 5.72
N LEU A 113 -36.37 5.28 5.47
CA LEU A 113 -37.81 5.08 5.46
C LEU A 113 -38.38 5.04 6.88
N THR A 114 -39.42 5.83 7.12
CA THR A 114 -40.16 5.87 8.39
C THR A 114 -41.49 5.15 8.26
N GLN A 115 -42.06 4.71 9.39
CA GLN A 115 -43.41 4.12 9.42
C GLN A 115 -44.46 5.10 8.86
N GLU A 116 -44.35 6.39 9.19
CA GLU A 116 -45.22 7.45 8.66
C GLU A 116 -45.19 7.51 7.12
N PHE A 117 -44.00 7.40 6.52
CA PHE A 117 -43.87 7.39 5.06
C PHE A 117 -44.50 6.13 4.44
N ILE A 118 -44.28 4.97 5.05
CA ILE A 118 -44.88 3.69 4.63
C ILE A 118 -46.40 3.77 4.66
N ASP A 119 -46.98 4.32 5.74
CA ASP A 119 -48.43 4.42 5.91
C ASP A 119 -49.04 5.45 4.96
N LYS A 120 -48.40 6.61 4.80
CA LYS A 120 -48.83 7.68 3.90
C LYS A 120 -48.96 7.20 2.44
N HIS A 121 -48.01 6.42 1.96
CA HIS A 121 -47.99 5.90 0.59
C HIS A 121 -48.61 4.50 0.45
N GLN A 122 -49.11 3.93 1.55
CA GLN A 122 -49.69 2.59 1.65
C GLN A 122 -48.77 1.51 1.10
N ILE A 123 -47.48 1.56 1.48
CA ILE A 123 -46.43 0.66 0.96
C ILE A 123 -46.54 -0.72 1.60
N ASP A 124 -46.72 -1.75 0.76
CA ASP A 124 -46.78 -3.14 1.19
C ASP A 124 -45.37 -3.74 1.31
N TYR A 125 -44.52 -3.49 0.31
CA TYR A 125 -43.15 -3.97 0.26
C TYR A 125 -42.19 -2.91 -0.28
N VAL A 126 -40.93 -2.99 0.15
CA VAL A 126 -39.83 -2.16 -0.36
C VAL A 126 -38.85 -3.04 -1.13
N ALA A 127 -38.50 -2.65 -2.34
CA ALA A 127 -37.63 -3.39 -3.24
C ALA A 127 -36.31 -2.64 -3.48
N HIS A 128 -35.20 -3.24 -3.06
CA HIS A 128 -33.84 -2.75 -3.33
C HIS A 128 -32.87 -3.94 -3.42
N ASP A 129 -31.62 -3.73 -3.83
CA ASP A 129 -30.61 -4.79 -3.78
C ASP A 129 -30.29 -5.25 -2.35
N ALA A 130 -29.78 -6.48 -2.22
CA ALA A 130 -29.57 -7.15 -0.94
C ALA A 130 -28.39 -6.59 -0.11
N LEU A 131 -27.55 -5.72 -0.69
CA LEU A 131 -26.37 -5.22 -0.01
C LEU A 131 -26.78 -4.23 1.09
N PRO A 132 -26.19 -4.31 2.30
CA PRO A 132 -26.40 -3.31 3.34
C PRO A 132 -26.02 -1.93 2.81
N TYR A 133 -26.93 -0.98 2.93
CA TYR A 133 -26.66 0.39 2.49
C TYR A 133 -26.33 1.21 3.72
N ALA A 134 -25.03 1.43 3.93
CA ALA A 134 -24.50 2.10 5.12
C ALA A 134 -25.23 3.44 5.37
N ASP A 135 -25.80 3.57 6.56
CA ASP A 135 -26.50 4.78 6.93
C ASP A 135 -25.53 5.87 7.35
N THR A 136 -25.18 6.73 6.39
CA THR A 136 -24.34 7.92 6.60
C THR A 136 -25.02 9.01 7.43
N SER A 137 -26.28 8.85 7.85
CA SER A 137 -26.92 9.72 8.83
C SER A 137 -26.64 9.33 10.29
N GLY A 138 -26.10 8.13 10.53
CA GLY A 138 -25.70 7.64 11.85
C GLY A 138 -26.82 7.07 12.72
N ALA A 139 -28.00 6.78 12.15
CA ALA A 139 -29.14 6.21 12.88
C ALA A 139 -29.13 4.68 12.92
N ALA A 140 -28.51 4.01 11.95
CA ALA A 140 -28.42 2.56 11.85
C ALA A 140 -27.13 2.08 11.15
N ASN A 141 -26.94 0.77 11.02
CA ASN A 141 -25.88 0.20 10.18
C ASN A 141 -26.33 0.05 8.71
N ASP A 142 -27.64 -0.03 8.47
CA ASP A 142 -28.26 -0.18 7.15
C ASP A 142 -29.56 0.64 7.09
N VAL A 143 -29.72 1.53 6.10
CA VAL A 143 -30.93 2.37 5.99
C VAL A 143 -32.22 1.55 5.79
N TYR A 144 -32.10 0.30 5.34
CA TYR A 144 -33.22 -0.63 5.18
C TYR A 144 -33.47 -1.54 6.40
N GLU A 145 -32.69 -1.40 7.48
CA GLU A 145 -32.76 -2.27 8.66
C GLU A 145 -34.18 -2.32 9.26
N PHE A 146 -34.82 -1.16 9.41
CA PHE A 146 -36.20 -1.06 9.88
C PHE A 146 -37.17 -1.87 9.01
N VAL A 147 -37.07 -1.73 7.68
CA VAL A 147 -37.97 -2.39 6.73
C VAL A 147 -37.72 -3.90 6.65
N LYS A 148 -36.46 -4.33 6.78
CA LYS A 148 -36.06 -5.74 6.91
C LYS A 148 -36.65 -6.34 8.19
N LYS A 149 -36.58 -5.62 9.31
CA LYS A 149 -37.10 -6.07 10.62
C LYS A 149 -38.61 -6.31 10.63
N ILE A 150 -39.38 -5.47 9.93
CA ILE A 150 -40.84 -5.64 9.80
C ILE A 150 -41.25 -6.61 8.66
N GLY A 151 -40.29 -7.28 8.02
CA GLY A 151 -40.54 -8.30 7.00
C GLY A 151 -41.06 -7.77 5.66
N LYS A 152 -40.91 -6.46 5.39
CA LYS A 152 -41.42 -5.81 4.18
C LYS A 152 -40.36 -5.63 3.08
N PHE A 153 -39.12 -6.07 3.30
CA PHE A 153 -38.04 -5.95 2.30
C PHE A 153 -38.06 -7.07 1.25
N LYS A 154 -37.86 -6.71 -0.03
CA LYS A 154 -37.77 -7.63 -1.17
C LYS A 154 -36.51 -7.35 -1.97
N GLU A 155 -35.69 -8.38 -2.16
CA GLU A 155 -34.39 -8.22 -2.81
C GLU A 155 -34.52 -8.18 -4.34
N THR A 156 -33.80 -7.24 -4.96
CA THR A 156 -33.55 -7.19 -6.41
C THR A 156 -32.08 -7.47 -6.71
N LYS A 157 -31.78 -7.87 -7.96
CA LYS A 157 -30.42 -8.13 -8.42
C LYS A 157 -29.91 -6.96 -9.26
N ARG A 158 -28.68 -6.54 -8.97
CA ARG A 158 -27.95 -5.56 -9.77
C ARG A 158 -27.64 -6.13 -11.16
N THR A 159 -27.51 -5.24 -12.15
CA THR A 159 -27.09 -5.63 -13.50
C THR A 159 -25.59 -5.43 -13.64
N ASP A 160 -24.86 -6.51 -13.93
CA ASP A 160 -23.41 -6.45 -14.13
C ASP A 160 -23.03 -5.67 -15.40
N GLY A 161 -21.89 -4.97 -15.34
CA GLY A 161 -21.30 -4.27 -16.48
C GLY A 161 -21.91 -2.90 -16.81
N VAL A 162 -22.78 -2.36 -15.94
CA VAL A 162 -23.28 -0.98 -16.02
C VAL A 162 -23.47 -0.36 -14.64
N SER A 163 -23.05 0.90 -14.49
CA SER A 163 -23.36 1.77 -13.35
C SER A 163 -23.13 3.23 -13.74
N THR A 164 -23.70 4.18 -12.99
CA THR A 164 -23.42 5.61 -13.15
C THR A 164 -21.90 5.88 -13.13
N SER A 165 -21.17 5.28 -12.19
CA SER A 165 -19.71 5.41 -12.09
C SER A 165 -18.98 4.89 -13.32
N ASP A 166 -19.40 3.73 -13.85
CA ASP A 166 -18.80 3.17 -15.07
C ASP A 166 -19.08 4.06 -16.30
N LEU A 167 -20.29 4.59 -16.46
CA LEU A 167 -20.59 5.55 -17.53
C LEU A 167 -19.72 6.80 -17.44
N ILE A 168 -19.57 7.38 -16.25
CA ILE A 168 -18.68 8.52 -15.99
C ILE A 168 -17.24 8.17 -16.36
N MET A 169 -16.74 7.00 -15.94
CA MET A 169 -15.38 6.57 -16.22
C MET A 169 -15.10 6.36 -17.72
N ARG A 170 -16.09 5.85 -18.47
CA ARG A 170 -16.00 5.75 -19.95
C ARG A 170 -15.88 7.13 -20.58
N ILE A 171 -16.74 8.07 -20.20
CA ILE A 171 -16.70 9.46 -20.71
C ILE A 171 -15.37 10.14 -20.37
N LEU A 172 -14.90 10.02 -19.12
CA LEU A 172 -13.63 10.61 -18.69
C LEU A 172 -12.41 10.02 -19.41
N LYS A 173 -12.41 8.70 -19.66
CA LYS A 173 -11.34 8.03 -20.41
C LYS A 173 -11.25 8.59 -21.83
N ASP A 174 -12.37 8.74 -22.50
CA ASP A 174 -12.44 9.26 -23.87
C ASP A 174 -12.16 10.77 -23.92
N TYR A 175 -12.59 11.53 -22.91
CA TYR A 175 -12.27 12.96 -22.78
C TYR A 175 -10.76 13.19 -22.66
N ASN A 176 -10.04 12.42 -21.85
CA ASN A 176 -8.58 12.53 -21.76
C ASN A 176 -7.92 12.25 -23.12
N GLN A 177 -8.41 11.27 -23.89
CA GLN A 177 -7.91 11.01 -25.24
C GLN A 177 -8.28 12.13 -26.22
N TYR A 178 -9.46 12.72 -26.10
CA TYR A 178 -9.91 13.85 -26.90
C TYR A 178 -9.01 15.07 -26.67
N VAL A 179 -8.76 15.44 -25.42
CA VAL A 179 -7.88 16.56 -25.05
C VAL A 179 -6.48 16.34 -25.64
N MET A 180 -5.95 15.13 -25.48
CA MET A 180 -4.63 14.76 -25.99
C MET A 180 -4.52 14.90 -27.51
N ARG A 181 -5.50 14.36 -28.25
CA ARG A 181 -5.54 14.45 -29.71
C ARG A 181 -5.61 15.89 -30.20
N ASN A 182 -6.35 16.77 -29.52
CA ASN A 182 -6.47 18.17 -29.91
C ASN A 182 -5.24 19.00 -29.51
N LEU A 183 -4.64 18.75 -28.34
CA LEU A 183 -3.36 19.36 -27.97
C LEU A 183 -2.25 19.01 -28.99
N ALA A 184 -2.20 17.76 -29.45
CA ALA A 184 -1.27 17.32 -30.49
C ALA A 184 -1.51 17.96 -31.86
N ARG A 185 -2.76 18.39 -32.14
CA ARG A 185 -3.15 19.13 -33.36
C ARG A 185 -2.91 20.64 -33.25
N GLY A 186 -2.44 21.14 -32.11
CA GLY A 186 -2.08 22.54 -31.92
C GLY A 186 -3.17 23.42 -31.28
N TYR A 187 -4.30 22.86 -30.85
CA TYR A 187 -5.29 23.62 -30.08
C TYR A 187 -4.73 24.04 -28.73
N THR A 188 -5.07 25.25 -28.27
CA THR A 188 -4.59 25.72 -26.97
C THR A 188 -5.45 25.17 -25.83
N ARG A 189 -4.88 25.12 -24.61
CA ARG A 189 -5.61 24.72 -23.40
C ARG A 189 -6.90 25.51 -23.16
N LYS A 190 -6.93 26.79 -23.59
CA LYS A 190 -8.07 27.69 -23.42
C LYS A 190 -9.22 27.30 -24.37
N ASP A 191 -8.89 26.89 -25.58
CA ASP A 191 -9.87 26.42 -26.58
C ASP A 191 -10.55 25.11 -26.16
N LEU A 192 -9.86 24.30 -25.34
CA LEU A 192 -10.35 23.00 -24.86
C LEU A 192 -10.98 23.05 -23.46
N GLY A 193 -10.97 24.21 -22.80
CA GLY A 193 -11.48 24.36 -21.43
C GLY A 193 -10.68 23.59 -20.38
N VAL A 194 -9.39 23.30 -20.62
CA VAL A 194 -8.57 22.42 -19.77
C VAL A 194 -7.67 23.23 -18.85
N SER A 195 -7.56 22.81 -17.59
CA SER A 195 -6.67 23.44 -16.61
C SER A 195 -5.19 23.19 -16.94
N TYR A 196 -4.32 24.15 -16.56
CA TYR A 196 -2.88 24.07 -16.84
C TYR A 196 -2.22 22.82 -16.24
N VAL A 197 -2.61 22.43 -15.03
CA VAL A 197 -2.09 21.23 -14.35
C VAL A 197 -2.47 19.97 -15.12
N LYS A 198 -3.72 19.88 -15.58
CA LYS A 198 -4.21 18.74 -16.35
C LYS A 198 -3.51 18.62 -17.70
N GLU A 199 -3.26 19.74 -18.37
CA GLU A 199 -2.46 19.79 -19.60
C GLU A 199 -1.04 19.23 -19.37
N LYS A 200 -0.36 19.67 -18.31
CA LYS A 200 1.01 19.21 -18.01
C LYS A 200 1.06 17.73 -17.65
N GLN A 201 0.11 17.25 -16.85
CA GLN A 201 -0.02 15.83 -16.53
C GLN A 201 -0.21 14.98 -17.80
N LEU A 202 -1.09 15.43 -18.69
CA LEU A 202 -1.37 14.78 -19.97
C LEU A 202 -0.15 14.80 -20.91
N GLN A 203 0.56 15.93 -21.03
CA GLN A 203 1.81 16.05 -21.80
C GLN A 203 2.90 15.10 -21.29
N VAL A 204 3.04 14.94 -19.97
CA VAL A 204 4.01 14.01 -19.37
C VAL A 204 3.65 12.57 -19.72
N ASN A 205 2.37 12.17 -19.59
CA ASN A 205 1.92 10.84 -19.98
C ASN A 205 2.15 10.56 -21.49
N MET A 206 2.01 11.58 -22.34
CA MET A 206 2.35 11.50 -23.76
C MET A 206 3.84 11.22 -23.99
N LYS A 207 4.71 11.93 -23.27
CA LYS A 207 6.16 11.73 -23.34
C LYS A 207 6.56 10.35 -22.84
N ILE A 208 5.92 9.85 -21.78
CA ILE A 208 6.14 8.49 -21.25
C ILE A 208 5.69 7.43 -22.26
N ASN A 209 4.52 7.57 -22.88
CA ASN A 209 4.06 6.63 -23.90
C ASN A 209 4.93 6.68 -25.16
N LYS A 210 5.38 7.86 -25.60
CA LYS A 210 6.34 7.99 -26.71
C LYS A 210 7.68 7.35 -26.35
N LEU A 211 8.13 7.49 -25.11
CA LEU A 211 9.33 6.81 -24.61
C LEU A 211 9.13 5.29 -24.61
N ARG A 212 7.98 4.79 -24.14
CA ARG A 212 7.62 3.36 -24.16
C ARG A 212 7.59 2.79 -25.58
N GLU A 213 7.01 3.50 -26.53
CA GLU A 213 7.01 3.15 -27.95
C GLU A 213 8.43 3.17 -28.52
N THR A 214 9.25 4.16 -28.15
CA THR A 214 10.66 4.25 -28.57
C THR A 214 11.49 3.10 -27.98
N VAL A 215 11.23 2.73 -26.72
CA VAL A 215 11.86 1.59 -26.03
C VAL A 215 11.40 0.29 -26.66
N LYS A 216 10.12 0.14 -27.01
CA LYS A 216 9.60 -1.05 -27.69
C LYS A 216 10.17 -1.19 -29.10
N ALA A 217 10.26 -0.09 -29.85
CA ALA A 217 10.94 -0.05 -31.15
C ALA A 217 12.44 -0.33 -31.03
N HIS A 218 13.10 0.15 -29.95
CA HIS A 218 14.47 -0.24 -29.62
C HIS A 218 14.59 -1.71 -29.24
N GLN A 219 13.60 -2.28 -28.55
CA GLN A 219 13.58 -3.67 -28.13
C GLN A 219 13.37 -4.61 -29.32
N GLU A 220 12.52 -4.23 -30.28
CA GLU A 220 12.36 -4.92 -31.56
C GLU A 220 13.61 -4.78 -32.44
N LYS A 221 14.27 -3.60 -32.46
CA LYS A 221 15.60 -3.42 -33.05
C LYS A 221 16.67 -4.25 -32.35
N LEU A 222 16.64 -4.37 -31.03
CA LEU A 222 17.59 -5.18 -30.26
C LEU A 222 17.34 -6.68 -30.46
N GLN A 223 16.10 -7.12 -30.70
CA GLN A 223 15.79 -8.51 -31.06
C GLN A 223 16.25 -8.87 -32.48
N THR A 224 16.17 -7.93 -33.41
CA THR A 224 16.71 -8.09 -34.77
C THR A 224 18.24 -8.01 -34.78
N VAL A 225 18.83 -7.08 -34.03
CA VAL A 225 20.28 -7.02 -33.79
C VAL A 225 20.76 -8.25 -33.04
N ALA A 226 20.00 -8.82 -32.09
CA ALA A 226 20.35 -10.07 -31.39
C ALA A 226 20.32 -11.29 -32.33
N LYS A 227 19.46 -11.29 -33.35
CA LYS A 227 19.49 -12.30 -34.44
C LYS A 227 20.71 -12.13 -35.34
N THR A 228 21.16 -10.90 -35.59
CA THR A 228 22.35 -10.61 -36.41
C THR A 228 23.66 -10.74 -35.62
N ALA A 229 23.63 -10.48 -34.31
CA ALA A 229 24.77 -10.48 -33.39
C ALA A 229 25.11 -11.87 -32.84
N GLY A 230 24.35 -12.92 -33.23
CA GLY A 230 24.78 -14.31 -33.07
C GLY A 230 26.10 -14.63 -33.81
N ILE A 231 26.66 -13.69 -34.59
CA ILE A 231 27.85 -13.90 -35.41
C ILE A 231 29.11 -13.16 -34.91
N ASN A 232 29.06 -12.08 -34.11
CA ASN A 232 30.28 -11.35 -33.68
C ASN A 232 30.20 -10.77 -32.25
N HIS A 233 30.44 -11.60 -31.23
CA HIS A 233 30.41 -11.26 -29.80
C HIS A 233 31.58 -10.34 -29.35
N GLU A 234 32.73 -10.42 -30.02
CA GLU A 234 33.96 -9.73 -29.59
C GLU A 234 33.97 -8.22 -29.91
N GLU A 235 33.29 -7.80 -30.99
CA GLU A 235 33.26 -6.40 -31.43
C GLU A 235 32.36 -5.51 -30.55
N TRP A 236 31.38 -6.12 -29.87
CA TRP A 236 30.47 -5.44 -28.95
C TRP A 236 31.12 -5.16 -27.58
N LEU A 237 31.94 -6.09 -27.09
CA LEU A 237 32.72 -5.94 -25.85
C LEU A 237 33.73 -4.78 -25.96
N ALA A 238 34.42 -4.67 -27.10
CA ALA A 238 35.38 -3.61 -27.35
C ALA A 238 34.75 -2.19 -27.39
N ASN A 239 33.50 -2.07 -27.86
CA ASN A 239 32.80 -0.79 -27.93
C ASN A 239 32.21 -0.36 -26.58
N ALA A 240 31.78 -1.29 -25.72
CA ALA A 240 31.26 -0.99 -24.39
C ALA A 240 32.37 -0.47 -23.45
N ASP A 241 33.56 -1.08 -23.49
CA ASP A 241 34.71 -0.64 -22.69
C ASP A 241 35.16 0.78 -23.07
N ARG A 242 35.11 1.15 -24.36
CA ARG A 242 35.47 2.48 -24.85
C ARG A 242 34.51 3.58 -24.36
N TRP A 243 33.21 3.29 -24.24
CA TRP A 243 32.21 4.23 -23.73
C TRP A 243 32.30 4.43 -22.22
N VAL A 244 32.58 3.36 -21.47
CA VAL A 244 32.76 3.41 -20.02
C VAL A 244 34.06 4.13 -19.65
N ALA A 245 35.15 3.87 -20.40
CA ALA A 245 36.41 4.60 -20.24
C ALA A 245 36.22 6.11 -20.49
N GLY A 246 35.55 6.50 -21.58
CA GLY A 246 35.30 7.92 -21.90
C GLY A 246 34.36 8.63 -20.90
N PHE A 247 33.47 7.90 -20.22
CA PHE A 247 32.65 8.45 -19.14
C PHE A 247 33.46 8.62 -17.85
N LEU A 248 34.28 7.63 -17.48
CA LEU A 248 35.14 7.69 -16.30
C LEU A 248 36.20 8.78 -16.44
N GLU A 249 36.80 8.93 -17.62
CA GLU A 249 37.79 9.96 -17.93
C GLU A 249 37.18 11.37 -17.77
N LYS A 250 35.97 11.61 -18.30
CA LYS A 250 35.24 12.88 -18.10
C LYS A 250 34.85 13.14 -16.64
N PHE A 251 34.55 12.09 -15.89
CA PHE A 251 34.19 12.21 -14.47
C PHE A 251 35.41 12.51 -13.59
N GLU A 252 36.55 11.87 -13.89
CA GLU A 252 37.84 12.06 -13.22
C GLU A 252 38.43 13.44 -13.54
N GLU A 253 38.33 13.91 -14.79
CA GLU A 253 38.68 15.27 -15.22
C GLU A 253 37.88 16.34 -14.46
N HIS A 254 36.58 16.12 -14.24
CA HIS A 254 35.72 17.04 -13.49
C HIS A 254 36.09 17.10 -12.01
N CYS A 255 36.45 15.96 -11.40
CA CYS A 255 36.91 15.90 -10.02
C CYS A 255 38.25 16.62 -9.84
N HIS A 256 39.19 16.46 -10.78
CA HIS A 256 40.51 17.07 -10.70
C HIS A 256 40.48 18.58 -10.96
N ASN A 257 39.64 19.05 -11.87
CA ASN A 257 39.40 20.49 -12.12
C ASN A 257 38.77 21.18 -10.90
N MET A 258 37.89 20.49 -10.19
CA MET A 258 37.32 21.00 -8.94
C MET A 258 38.35 21.02 -7.80
N GLU A 259 39.18 19.98 -7.68
CA GLU A 259 40.25 19.90 -6.68
C GLU A 259 41.32 20.99 -6.87
N THR A 260 41.75 21.23 -8.11
CA THR A 260 42.72 22.28 -8.46
C THR A 260 42.17 23.68 -8.23
N ALA A 261 40.89 23.93 -8.56
CA ALA A 261 40.23 25.20 -8.28
C ALA A 261 40.10 25.50 -6.77
N ILE A 262 39.87 24.47 -5.95
CA ILE A 262 39.78 24.59 -4.49
C ILE A 262 41.17 24.82 -3.87
N LYS A 263 42.19 24.05 -4.29
CA LYS A 263 43.59 24.26 -3.87
C LYS A 263 44.07 25.67 -4.20
N GLY A 264 43.78 26.17 -5.40
CA GLY A 264 44.11 27.53 -5.83
C GLY A 264 43.50 28.61 -4.93
N ARG A 265 42.20 28.52 -4.61
CA ARG A 265 41.52 29.48 -3.71
C ARG A 265 42.04 29.45 -2.28
N ILE A 266 42.47 28.28 -1.79
CA ILE A 266 43.00 28.12 -0.43
C ILE A 266 44.43 28.64 -0.34
N GLN A 267 45.27 28.37 -1.35
CA GLN A 267 46.64 28.83 -1.42
C GLN A 267 46.72 30.36 -1.55
N GLU A 268 45.75 30.96 -2.25
CA GLU A 268 45.60 32.42 -2.31
C GLU A 268 45.15 33.02 -0.96
N LYS A 269 44.25 32.34 -0.21
CA LYS A 269 43.83 32.77 1.14
C LYS A 269 44.95 32.63 2.18
N LEU A 270 45.73 31.55 2.14
CA LEU A 270 46.90 31.34 3.00
C LEU A 270 47.97 32.41 2.74
N ARG A 271 48.27 32.71 1.47
CA ARG A 271 49.25 33.74 1.09
C ARG A 271 48.83 35.15 1.54
N ARG A 272 47.52 35.44 1.57
CA ARG A 272 46.97 36.69 2.13
C ARG A 272 47.05 36.74 3.66
N GLN A 273 47.01 35.61 4.37
CA GLN A 273 47.18 35.55 5.82
C GLN A 273 48.65 35.59 6.26
N THR A 274 49.57 34.99 5.51
CA THR A 274 51.02 35.03 5.80
C THR A 274 51.63 36.42 5.58
N SER A 275 50.98 37.30 4.81
CA SER A 275 51.44 38.68 4.55
C SER A 275 51.19 39.66 5.71
N ARG A 276 50.58 39.23 6.83
CA ARG A 276 50.43 40.05 8.04
C ARG A 276 51.01 39.33 9.25
N GLY A 277 52.25 39.69 9.62
CA GLY A 277 52.76 39.51 10.97
C GLY A 277 53.62 38.27 11.21
N ILE A 278 54.89 38.57 11.43
CA ILE A 278 56.01 37.78 11.96
C ILE A 278 55.60 36.91 13.16
N ILE A 279 55.93 35.61 13.13
CA ILE A 279 56.60 34.79 14.17
C ILE A 279 56.75 33.38 13.56
N GLY A 280 57.86 33.17 12.85
CA GLY A 280 58.28 31.85 12.38
C GLY A 280 59.13 31.19 13.46
N GLY A 281 58.61 30.14 14.10
CA GLY A 281 59.40 29.33 15.03
C GLY A 281 58.61 28.50 16.04
N LEU A 282 57.36 28.85 16.36
CA LEU A 282 56.59 28.16 17.41
C LEU A 282 55.31 27.44 16.94
N MET A 283 55.15 27.25 15.62
CA MET A 283 53.88 26.77 15.02
C MET A 283 54.06 25.58 14.05
N GLN A 284 55.10 24.74 14.21
CA GLN A 284 55.23 23.53 13.36
C GLN A 284 54.28 22.39 13.77
N GLN A 285 53.89 22.31 15.05
CA GLN A 285 52.94 21.34 15.61
C GLN A 285 51.45 21.62 15.23
N PRO A 286 50.95 22.89 15.24
CA PRO A 286 49.57 23.17 14.87
C PRO A 286 49.28 23.01 13.38
N ILE A 287 50.24 23.20 12.46
CA ILE A 287 49.99 23.11 11.01
C ILE A 287 49.73 21.66 10.55
N THR A 288 50.44 20.68 11.11
CA THR A 288 50.18 19.25 10.83
C THR A 288 48.86 18.80 11.44
N CYS A 289 48.51 19.28 12.64
CA CYS A 289 47.19 19.07 13.26
C CYS A 289 46.05 19.69 12.43
N ILE A 290 46.21 20.92 11.94
CA ILE A 290 45.22 21.61 11.10
C ILE A 290 45.06 20.88 9.77
N ASN A 291 46.14 20.45 9.12
CA ASN A 291 46.05 19.68 7.89
C ASN A 291 45.35 18.33 8.12
N SER A 292 45.71 17.60 9.18
CA SER A 292 45.07 16.32 9.52
C SER A 292 43.57 16.51 9.85
N PHE A 293 43.21 17.59 10.56
CA PHE A 293 41.83 17.97 10.85
C PHE A 293 41.03 18.34 9.59
N ILE A 294 41.66 19.04 8.64
CA ILE A 294 41.06 19.39 7.34
C ILE A 294 40.87 18.13 6.49
N TYR A 295 41.86 17.25 6.39
CA TYR A 295 41.74 15.98 5.67
C TYR A 295 40.62 15.10 6.25
N LEU A 296 40.54 15.01 7.58
CA LEU A 296 39.48 14.27 8.28
C LEU A 296 38.10 14.91 8.03
N SER A 297 38.01 16.24 8.05
CA SER A 297 36.78 16.98 7.77
C SER A 297 36.30 16.77 6.32
N ILE A 298 37.21 16.85 5.34
CA ILE A 298 36.90 16.60 3.92
C ILE A 298 36.47 15.14 3.71
N TYR A 299 37.12 14.19 4.37
CA TYR A 299 36.73 12.79 4.33
C TYR A 299 35.30 12.58 4.87
N HIS A 300 34.98 13.16 6.03
CA HIS A 300 33.63 13.09 6.59
C HIS A 300 32.57 13.74 5.68
N ILE A 301 32.87 14.91 5.10
CA ILE A 301 31.96 15.57 4.14
C ILE A 301 31.72 14.68 2.93
N ARG A 302 32.77 14.06 2.38
CA ARG A 302 32.64 13.16 1.23
C ARG A 302 31.78 11.93 1.56
N VAL A 303 32.00 11.30 2.72
CA VAL A 303 31.21 10.14 3.15
C VAL A 303 29.74 10.52 3.36
N MET A 304 29.47 11.68 3.96
CA MET A 304 28.09 12.16 4.15
C MET A 304 27.42 12.52 2.83
N ALA A 305 28.13 13.17 1.90
CA ALA A 305 27.61 13.45 0.57
C ALA A 305 27.28 12.15 -0.19
N GLN A 306 28.19 11.17 -0.13
CA GLN A 306 27.96 9.86 -0.75
C GLN A 306 26.77 9.14 -0.12
N LEU A 307 26.61 9.18 1.21
CA LEU A 307 25.44 8.64 1.91
C LEU A 307 24.14 9.28 1.39
N VAL A 308 24.07 10.61 1.35
CA VAL A 308 22.87 11.34 0.92
C VAL A 308 22.52 10.99 -0.54
N VAL A 309 23.51 10.98 -1.44
CA VAL A 309 23.29 10.67 -2.86
C VAL A 309 22.89 9.21 -3.05
N SER A 310 23.62 8.26 -2.45
CA SER A 310 23.33 6.82 -2.60
C SER A 310 21.98 6.44 -1.98
N LEU A 311 21.63 6.98 -0.81
CA LEU A 311 20.32 6.78 -0.19
C LEU A 311 19.21 7.43 -1.01
N GLY A 312 19.43 8.66 -1.51
CA GLY A 312 18.49 9.36 -2.38
C GLY A 312 18.21 8.60 -3.67
N ILE A 313 19.21 7.96 -4.28
CA ILE A 313 19.03 7.11 -5.46
C ILE A 313 18.17 5.89 -5.14
N LEU A 314 18.36 5.23 -3.99
CA LEU A 314 17.53 4.09 -3.59
C LEU A 314 16.07 4.50 -3.38
N VAL A 315 15.83 5.63 -2.72
CA VAL A 315 14.47 6.18 -2.50
C VAL A 315 13.83 6.58 -3.82
N ALA A 316 14.58 7.24 -4.71
CA ALA A 316 14.09 7.61 -6.02
C ALA A 316 13.76 6.37 -6.88
N ALA A 317 14.62 5.36 -6.87
CA ALA A 317 14.39 4.10 -7.58
C ALA A 317 13.12 3.41 -7.08
N ASP A 318 12.93 3.33 -5.76
CA ASP A 318 11.72 2.78 -5.16
C ASP A 318 10.46 3.51 -5.65
N LYS A 319 10.44 4.85 -5.53
CA LYS A 319 9.29 5.67 -5.95
C LYS A 319 9.02 5.60 -7.46
N LEU A 320 10.05 5.54 -8.29
CA LEU A 320 9.90 5.42 -9.74
C LEU A 320 9.32 4.06 -10.14
N VAL A 321 9.79 2.97 -9.53
CA VAL A 321 9.26 1.63 -9.83
C VAL A 321 7.84 1.48 -9.27
N GLU A 322 7.56 2.02 -8.08
CA GLU A 322 6.21 2.08 -7.50
C GLU A 322 5.24 2.81 -8.43
N GLN A 323 5.59 4.00 -8.94
CA GLN A 323 4.78 4.75 -9.90
C GLN A 323 4.57 3.98 -11.21
N ALA A 324 5.61 3.30 -11.72
CA ALA A 324 5.51 2.49 -12.93
C ALA A 324 4.55 1.29 -12.75
N PHE A 325 4.61 0.62 -11.60
CA PHE A 325 3.73 -0.50 -11.27
C PHE A 325 2.27 -0.05 -11.09
N ALA A 326 2.06 1.08 -10.41
CA ALA A 326 0.74 1.70 -10.27
C ALA A 326 0.16 2.07 -11.64
N ALA A 327 0.95 2.72 -12.51
CA ALA A 327 0.53 3.07 -13.87
C ALA A 327 0.23 1.84 -14.74
N ALA A 328 0.90 0.71 -14.49
CA ALA A 328 0.67 -0.56 -15.18
C ALA A 328 -0.42 -1.42 -14.53
N SER A 329 -1.05 -0.98 -13.42
CA SER A 329 -2.02 -1.76 -12.64
C SER A 329 -1.50 -3.12 -12.19
N ILE A 330 -0.19 -3.23 -11.93
CA ILE A 330 0.46 -4.46 -11.47
C ILE A 330 0.28 -4.55 -9.95
N LYS A 331 -0.46 -5.56 -9.48
CA LYS A 331 -0.71 -5.81 -8.04
C LYS A 331 0.49 -6.40 -7.27
N PHE A 332 1.61 -6.65 -7.95
CA PHE A 332 2.83 -7.22 -7.37
C PHE A 332 3.67 -6.15 -6.64
N PRO A 333 4.35 -6.47 -5.52
CA PRO A 333 5.22 -5.50 -4.84
C PRO A 333 6.37 -5.01 -5.72
N SER A 334 6.35 -3.71 -6.06
CA SER A 334 7.35 -3.03 -6.90
C SER A 334 8.77 -3.14 -6.33
N ALA A 335 8.92 -2.95 -5.03
CA ALA A 335 10.22 -3.00 -4.36
C ALA A 335 10.90 -4.38 -4.47
N LEU A 336 10.13 -5.47 -4.43
CA LEU A 336 10.65 -6.83 -4.60
C LEU A 336 11.16 -7.05 -6.03
N PHE A 337 10.41 -6.56 -7.03
CA PHE A 337 10.86 -6.58 -8.41
C PHE A 337 12.16 -5.79 -8.60
N ALA A 338 12.21 -4.56 -8.06
CA ALA A 338 13.40 -3.72 -8.11
C ALA A 338 14.62 -4.38 -7.45
N MET A 339 14.44 -5.01 -6.29
CA MET A 339 15.49 -5.79 -5.62
C MET A 339 16.08 -6.86 -6.54
N PHE A 340 15.24 -7.68 -7.19
CA PHE A 340 15.73 -8.71 -8.12
C PHE A 340 16.37 -8.13 -9.38
N CYS A 341 15.88 -7.00 -9.90
CA CYS A 341 16.51 -6.30 -11.01
C CYS A 341 17.92 -5.79 -10.66
N VAL A 342 18.08 -5.17 -9.49
CA VAL A 342 19.40 -4.71 -9.00
C VAL A 342 20.33 -5.90 -8.79
N PHE A 343 19.84 -6.99 -8.19
CA PHE A 343 20.63 -8.20 -8.00
C PHE A 343 21.06 -8.83 -9.33
N ALA A 344 20.16 -8.93 -10.31
CA ALA A 344 20.48 -9.45 -11.65
C ALA A 344 21.48 -8.56 -12.38
N LEU A 345 21.32 -7.23 -12.29
CA LEU A 345 22.28 -6.27 -12.83
C LEU A 345 23.67 -6.50 -12.24
N LEU A 346 23.78 -6.60 -10.91
CA LEU A 346 25.03 -6.86 -10.22
C LEU A 346 25.70 -8.18 -10.64
N LEU A 347 24.92 -9.22 -10.97
CA LEU A 347 25.44 -10.49 -11.49
C LEU A 347 25.96 -10.40 -12.93
N LEU A 348 25.41 -9.49 -13.75
CA LEU A 348 25.81 -9.30 -15.14
C LEU A 348 27.01 -8.35 -15.29
N LEU A 349 27.27 -7.49 -14.30
CA LEU A 349 28.40 -6.57 -14.31
C LEU A 349 29.74 -7.30 -14.14
N PRO A 350 30.83 -6.82 -14.78
CA PRO A 350 32.17 -7.35 -14.54
C PRO A 350 32.60 -7.08 -13.08
N PRO A 351 33.49 -7.92 -12.50
CA PRO A 351 33.82 -7.84 -11.07
C PRO A 351 34.30 -6.47 -10.59
N SER A 352 35.09 -5.76 -11.40
CA SER A 352 35.58 -4.41 -11.09
C SER A 352 34.44 -3.40 -10.96
N LEU A 353 33.51 -3.39 -11.92
CA LEU A 353 32.37 -2.48 -11.95
C LEU A 353 31.34 -2.83 -10.89
N ALA A 354 31.10 -4.12 -10.64
CA ALA A 354 30.26 -4.57 -9.54
C ALA A 354 30.82 -4.12 -8.19
N ASN A 355 32.13 -4.24 -7.96
CA ASN A 355 32.77 -3.78 -6.72
C ASN A 355 32.67 -2.25 -6.57
N GLY A 356 32.86 -1.49 -7.65
CA GLY A 356 32.68 -0.03 -7.64
C GLY A 356 31.24 0.38 -7.33
N PHE A 357 30.26 -0.31 -7.92
CA PHE A 357 28.84 -0.10 -7.66
C PHE A 357 28.49 -0.41 -6.19
N MET A 358 28.98 -1.53 -5.66
CA MET A 358 28.82 -1.90 -4.25
C MET A 358 29.46 -0.87 -3.32
N ALA A 359 30.66 -0.38 -3.64
CA ALA A 359 31.36 0.64 -2.84
C ALA A 359 30.63 1.98 -2.84
N PHE A 360 29.97 2.35 -3.95
CA PHE A 360 29.17 3.56 -4.04
C PHE A 360 27.96 3.51 -3.10
N PHE A 361 27.26 2.37 -3.04
CA PHE A 361 26.07 2.18 -2.18
C PHE A 361 26.40 1.70 -0.75
N ASP A 362 27.65 1.39 -0.42
CA ASP A 362 28.06 0.92 0.92
C ASP A 362 27.56 1.84 2.05
N PRO A 363 27.71 3.19 1.98
CA PRO A 363 27.23 4.06 3.04
C PRO A 363 25.71 3.97 3.26
N ALA A 364 24.92 3.94 2.19
CA ALA A 364 23.46 3.79 2.28
C ALA A 364 23.05 2.42 2.82
N THR A 365 23.68 1.33 2.37
CA THR A 365 23.36 -0.01 2.88
C THR A 365 23.73 -0.16 4.36
N VAL A 366 24.87 0.39 4.81
CA VAL A 366 25.25 0.40 6.23
C VAL A 366 24.28 1.23 7.06
N PHE A 367 23.85 2.40 6.55
CA PHE A 367 22.82 3.21 7.18
C PHE A 367 21.50 2.45 7.32
N ILE A 368 21.00 1.88 6.22
CA ILE A 368 19.76 1.11 6.21
C ILE A 368 19.84 -0.07 7.19
N HIS A 369 20.91 -0.85 7.18
CA HIS A 369 21.08 -1.96 8.12
C HIS A 369 21.13 -1.52 9.58
N ARG A 370 21.72 -0.35 9.87
CA ARG A 370 21.77 0.22 11.23
C ARG A 370 20.38 0.57 11.76
N TRP A 371 19.51 1.04 10.88
CA TRP A 371 18.15 1.49 11.20
C TRP A 371 17.06 0.48 10.82
N LEU A 372 17.43 -0.66 10.25
CA LEU A 372 16.52 -1.66 9.70
C LEU A 372 15.35 -2.01 10.63
N PRO A 373 15.57 -2.29 11.93
CA PRO A 373 14.48 -2.64 12.83
C PRO A 373 13.45 -1.53 13.00
N LEU A 374 13.87 -0.26 12.92
CA LEU A 374 13.01 0.92 13.10
C LEU A 374 11.90 0.99 12.05
N PHE A 375 12.20 0.64 10.80
CA PHE A 375 11.26 0.74 9.68
C PHE A 375 10.10 -0.27 9.76
N PHE A 376 10.19 -1.27 10.63
CA PHE A 376 9.11 -2.26 10.86
C PHE A 376 8.30 -1.99 12.12
N VAL A 377 8.71 -1.01 12.95
CA VAL A 377 8.04 -0.68 14.21
C VAL A 377 6.66 -0.06 14.05
N PRO A 378 6.32 0.69 12.98
CA PRO A 378 5.03 1.38 12.94
C PRO A 378 3.80 0.49 13.18
N SER A 379 3.80 -0.72 12.63
CA SER A 379 2.71 -1.69 12.82
C SER A 379 2.58 -2.18 14.27
N LEU A 380 3.65 -2.11 15.07
CA LEU A 380 3.63 -2.46 16.50
C LEU A 380 3.10 -1.30 17.35
N VAL A 381 3.38 -0.05 16.96
CA VAL A 381 2.92 1.15 17.67
C VAL A 381 1.41 1.30 17.57
N VAL A 382 0.84 1.02 16.40
CA VAL A 382 -0.62 1.08 16.22
C VAL A 382 -1.34 -0.22 16.59
N LEU A 383 -0.62 -1.22 17.10
CA LEU A 383 -1.22 -2.48 17.52
C LEU A 383 -2.36 -2.31 18.55
N PRO A 384 -2.27 -1.43 19.56
CA PRO A 384 -3.37 -1.19 20.48
C PRO A 384 -4.66 -0.74 19.79
N LEU A 385 -4.54 0.04 18.71
CA LEU A 385 -5.67 0.51 17.90
C LEU A 385 -6.27 -0.65 17.08
N ALA A 386 -5.41 -1.44 16.43
CA ALA A 386 -5.80 -2.58 15.59
C ALA A 386 -6.51 -3.72 16.33
N VAL A 387 -6.28 -3.87 17.63
CA VAL A 387 -6.90 -4.95 18.45
C VAL A 387 -8.07 -4.47 19.30
N ARG A 388 -8.41 -3.18 19.26
CA ARG A 388 -9.41 -2.58 20.15
C ARG A 388 -10.79 -3.24 20.01
N ASP A 389 -11.17 -3.52 18.77
CA ASP A 389 -12.50 -4.06 18.44
C ASP A 389 -12.49 -5.60 18.37
N VAL A 390 -11.35 -6.24 18.69
CA VAL A 390 -11.21 -7.70 18.70
C VAL A 390 -11.61 -8.25 20.07
N SER A 391 -12.59 -9.15 20.11
CA SER A 391 -13.00 -9.80 21.36
C SER A 391 -11.82 -10.53 22.04
N PRO A 392 -11.72 -10.58 23.39
CA PRO A 392 -10.64 -11.29 24.08
C PRO A 392 -10.51 -12.76 23.68
N ALA A 393 -11.63 -13.42 23.37
CA ALA A 393 -11.64 -14.79 22.88
C ALA A 393 -11.01 -14.91 21.49
N SER A 394 -11.34 -14.02 20.56
CA SER A 394 -10.72 -13.94 19.24
C SER A 394 -9.23 -13.62 19.34
N ALA A 395 -8.85 -12.71 20.24
CA ALA A 395 -7.45 -12.36 20.50
C ALA A 395 -6.62 -13.57 20.98
N LEU A 396 -7.14 -14.36 21.92
CA LEU A 396 -6.48 -15.59 22.37
C LEU A 396 -6.32 -16.62 21.23
N LYS A 397 -7.33 -16.78 20.38
CA LYS A 397 -7.26 -17.64 19.18
C LYS A 397 -6.18 -17.14 18.20
N ILE A 398 -6.12 -15.83 17.94
CA ILE A 398 -5.09 -15.21 17.10
C ILE A 398 -3.69 -15.44 17.68
N LEU A 399 -3.50 -15.22 18.99
CA LEU A 399 -2.22 -15.46 19.66
C LEU A 399 -1.81 -16.93 19.55
N PHE A 400 -2.73 -17.86 19.81
CA PHE A 400 -2.48 -19.29 19.68
C PHE A 400 -2.03 -19.68 18.27
N ILE A 401 -2.75 -19.22 17.23
CA ILE A 401 -2.41 -19.49 15.83
C ILE A 401 -1.08 -18.85 15.44
N THR A 402 -0.82 -17.61 15.89
CA THR A 402 0.38 -16.87 15.52
C THR A 402 1.62 -17.45 16.17
N PHE A 403 1.63 -17.63 17.49
CA PHE A 403 2.78 -18.15 18.23
C PHE A 403 2.97 -19.66 18.02
N GLY A 404 1.90 -20.44 18.17
CA GLY A 404 1.94 -21.89 17.96
C GLY A 404 2.26 -22.24 16.52
N GLY A 405 1.64 -21.53 15.57
CA GLY A 405 1.93 -21.68 14.17
C GLY A 405 3.35 -21.24 13.81
N TRP A 406 3.88 -20.15 14.39
CA TRP A 406 5.25 -19.69 14.11
C TRP A 406 6.26 -20.75 14.53
N PHE A 407 6.08 -21.32 15.73
CA PHE A 407 6.91 -22.42 16.21
C PHE A 407 6.82 -23.64 15.27
N ALA A 408 5.61 -24.03 14.86
CA ALA A 408 5.43 -25.13 13.91
C ALA A 408 6.11 -24.85 12.56
N SER A 409 5.98 -23.64 12.02
CA SER A 409 6.64 -23.25 10.76
C SER A 409 8.16 -23.30 10.87
N LEU A 410 8.74 -22.91 12.02
CA LEU A 410 10.18 -23.04 12.28
C LEU A 410 10.65 -24.49 12.30
N VAL A 411 9.88 -25.36 12.96
CA VAL A 411 10.16 -26.80 13.02
C VAL A 411 10.12 -27.40 11.61
N VAL A 412 9.09 -27.10 10.84
CA VAL A 412 8.96 -27.55 9.44
C VAL A 412 10.13 -27.05 8.59
N ALA A 413 10.44 -25.75 8.63
CA ALA A 413 11.55 -25.18 7.88
C ALA A 413 12.90 -25.83 8.26
N GLY A 414 13.15 -26.03 9.55
CA GLY A 414 14.37 -26.65 10.06
C GLY A 414 14.52 -28.11 9.63
N TYR A 415 13.49 -28.94 9.81
CA TYR A 415 13.53 -30.34 9.38
C TYR A 415 13.64 -30.48 7.87
N THR A 416 12.93 -29.64 7.09
CA THR A 416 13.07 -29.64 5.63
C THR A 416 14.49 -29.26 5.23
N ALA A 417 15.08 -28.20 5.79
CA ALA A 417 16.45 -27.79 5.48
C ALA A 417 17.47 -28.89 5.81
N LEU A 418 17.35 -29.53 6.99
CA LEU A 418 18.23 -30.64 7.38
C LEU A 418 18.07 -31.87 6.47
N SER A 419 16.84 -32.20 6.08
CA SER A 419 16.55 -33.34 5.21
C SER A 419 17.09 -33.12 3.80
N VAL A 420 16.81 -31.95 3.21
CA VAL A 420 17.33 -31.57 1.89
C VAL A 420 18.85 -31.59 1.92
N ARG A 421 19.46 -31.04 2.97
CA ARG A 421 20.91 -31.05 3.12
C ARG A 421 21.52 -32.45 3.16
N ARG A 422 20.88 -33.42 3.81
CA ARG A 422 21.34 -34.82 3.80
C ARG A 422 21.29 -35.42 2.38
N ILE A 423 20.32 -35.00 1.57
CA ILE A 423 20.17 -35.44 0.18
C ILE A 423 21.25 -34.80 -0.72
N VAL A 424 21.42 -33.47 -0.65
CA VAL A 424 22.36 -32.74 -1.52
C VAL A 424 23.81 -32.72 -1.00
N LYS A 425 24.04 -33.21 0.23
CA LYS A 425 25.35 -33.33 0.89
C LYS A 425 26.15 -32.03 0.98
N THR A 426 25.48 -30.90 1.18
CA THR A 426 26.13 -29.58 1.22
C THR A 426 26.99 -29.39 2.47
N GLN A 427 28.22 -28.89 2.28
CA GLN A 427 29.14 -28.56 3.37
C GLN A 427 28.70 -27.30 4.13
N LEU A 428 28.80 -27.33 5.47
CA LEU A 428 28.60 -26.16 6.33
C LEU A 428 29.93 -25.41 6.42
N ILE A 429 30.00 -24.27 5.73
CA ILE A 429 31.11 -23.34 5.87
C ILE A 429 30.53 -22.07 6.49
N PRO A 430 31.18 -21.47 7.50
CA PRO A 430 30.74 -20.21 8.08
C PRO A 430 30.52 -19.15 7.01
N ALA A 431 29.46 -18.35 7.16
CA ALA A 431 29.20 -17.22 6.28
C ALA A 431 30.33 -16.20 6.39
N GLU A 432 30.64 -15.52 5.28
CA GLU A 432 31.59 -14.40 5.30
C GLU A 432 31.04 -13.31 6.24
N PRO A 433 31.86 -12.79 7.17
CA PRO A 433 31.38 -11.84 8.18
C PRO A 433 30.91 -10.56 7.51
N MET A 434 29.66 -10.17 7.76
CA MET A 434 29.15 -8.88 7.29
C MET A 434 29.68 -7.74 8.15
N LYS A 435 29.96 -6.60 7.51
CA LYS A 435 30.32 -5.35 8.18
C LYS A 435 29.19 -4.95 9.13
N ARG A 436 29.48 -4.88 10.43
CA ARG A 436 28.49 -4.46 11.43
C ARG A 436 28.41 -2.93 11.46
N PRO A 437 27.20 -2.37 11.60
CA PRO A 437 27.05 -0.93 11.77
C PRO A 437 27.66 -0.50 13.11
N SER A 438 28.13 0.75 13.17
CA SER A 438 28.67 1.33 14.40
C SER A 438 27.57 1.49 15.47
N PRO A 439 27.91 1.33 16.77
CA PRO A 439 26.97 1.58 17.85
C PRO A 439 26.61 3.07 17.94
N PHE A 440 25.47 3.39 18.58
CA PHE A 440 25.02 4.76 18.79
C PHE A 440 25.84 5.51 19.84
N GLY A 441 26.39 6.67 19.46
CA GLY A 441 27.22 7.53 20.30
C GLY A 441 26.41 8.44 21.24
N PRO A 442 27.00 8.99 22.32
CA PRO A 442 26.29 9.84 23.29
C PRO A 442 25.62 11.06 22.67
N LEU A 443 26.24 11.66 21.66
CA LEU A 443 25.70 12.81 20.94
C LEU A 443 24.37 12.48 20.24
N GLU A 444 24.30 11.35 19.54
CA GLU A 444 23.08 10.91 18.84
C GLU A 444 21.94 10.69 19.85
N PHE A 445 22.25 10.11 21.01
CA PHE A 445 21.28 9.89 22.08
C PHE A 445 20.69 11.19 22.62
N TRP A 446 21.54 12.15 22.99
CA TRP A 446 21.09 13.43 23.53
C TRP A 446 20.42 14.31 22.48
N ALA A 447 20.87 14.25 21.22
CA ALA A 447 20.23 14.96 20.13
C ALA A 447 18.79 14.48 19.92
N TRP A 448 18.55 13.17 19.85
CA TRP A 448 17.19 12.63 19.69
C TRP A 448 16.31 12.86 20.92
N ALA A 449 16.88 12.80 22.13
CA ALA A 449 16.16 13.17 23.35
C ALA A 449 15.74 14.66 23.34
N ALA A 450 16.63 15.56 22.91
CA ALA A 450 16.34 16.98 22.80
C ALA A 450 15.27 17.27 21.74
N VAL A 451 15.36 16.63 20.56
CA VAL A 451 14.34 16.74 19.51
C VAL A 451 13.00 16.25 20.03
N PHE A 452 12.94 15.11 20.72
CA PHE A 452 11.72 14.58 21.32
C PHE A 452 11.08 15.59 22.29
N VAL A 453 11.82 16.09 23.28
CA VAL A 453 11.29 17.03 24.28
C VAL A 453 10.85 18.34 23.64
N ALA A 454 11.67 18.92 22.74
CA ALA A 454 11.35 20.19 22.10
C ALA A 454 10.11 20.10 21.21
N SER A 455 10.02 19.06 20.38
CA SER A 455 8.85 18.86 19.50
C SER A 455 7.59 18.46 20.26
N PHE A 456 7.71 17.71 21.36
CA PHE A 456 6.57 17.43 22.24
C PHE A 456 6.01 18.72 22.85
N ALA A 457 6.89 19.61 23.34
CA ALA A 457 6.47 20.90 23.90
C ALA A 457 5.79 21.78 22.85
N VAL A 458 6.31 21.84 21.62
CA VAL A 458 5.69 22.57 20.51
C VAL A 458 4.30 22.00 20.20
N ALA A 459 4.18 20.68 20.06
CA ALA A 459 2.90 20.03 19.78
C ALA A 459 1.90 20.21 20.91
N TYR A 460 2.36 20.32 22.16
CA TYR A 460 1.49 20.54 23.32
C TYR A 460 0.98 21.99 23.37
N VAL A 461 1.84 22.97 23.11
CA VAL A 461 1.48 24.40 23.15
C VAL A 461 0.67 24.82 21.93
N SER A 462 0.99 24.27 20.76
CA SER A 462 0.34 24.60 19.49
C SER A 462 0.11 23.33 18.67
N PRO A 463 -1.01 22.60 18.90
CA PRO A 463 -1.28 21.30 18.28
C PRO A 463 -1.39 21.30 16.75
N THR A 464 -1.54 22.46 16.11
CA THR A 464 -1.62 22.60 14.65
C THR A 464 -0.51 23.51 14.09
N ALA A 465 0.60 23.67 14.80
CA ALA A 465 1.71 24.54 14.39
C ALA A 465 2.24 24.24 12.98
N LEU A 466 2.19 22.97 12.55
CA LEU A 466 2.63 22.50 11.24
C LEU A 466 1.45 22.22 10.28
N GLY A 467 0.28 22.80 10.54
CA GLY A 467 -0.91 22.75 9.69
C GLY A 467 -1.99 21.80 10.22
N THR A 468 -1.62 20.57 10.59
CA THR A 468 -2.53 19.56 11.13
C THR A 468 -1.98 18.99 12.44
N THR A 469 -2.83 18.26 13.18
CA THR A 469 -2.43 17.55 14.40
C THR A 469 -1.39 16.48 14.09
N ALA A 470 -1.59 15.67 13.05
CA ALA A 470 -0.64 14.65 12.63
C ALA A 470 0.73 15.23 12.23
N THR A 471 0.79 16.28 11.40
CA THR A 471 2.08 16.87 10.99
C THR A 471 2.80 17.54 12.15
N THR A 472 2.05 18.07 13.12
CA THR A 472 2.60 18.67 14.33
C THR A 472 3.09 17.62 15.33
N CYS A 473 2.41 16.48 15.43
CA CYS A 473 2.81 15.36 16.29
C CYS A 473 3.94 14.51 15.70
N LEU A 474 4.07 14.48 14.37
CA LEU A 474 5.05 13.69 13.63
C LEU A 474 6.48 13.81 14.21
N PRO A 475 7.05 15.01 14.46
CA PRO A 475 8.44 15.11 14.89
C PRO A 475 8.70 14.46 16.26
N PHE A 476 7.78 14.60 17.22
CA PHE A 476 7.98 14.02 18.55
C PHE A 476 7.68 12.53 18.58
N LEU A 477 6.68 12.08 17.83
CA LEU A 477 6.36 10.67 17.69
C LEU A 477 7.49 9.91 16.99
N LEU A 478 8.05 10.49 15.93
CA LEU A 478 9.23 9.95 15.24
C LEU A 478 10.45 9.95 16.16
N ALA A 479 10.70 11.07 16.86
CA ALA A 479 11.83 11.18 17.77
C ALA A 479 11.71 10.21 18.95
N SER A 480 10.52 9.99 19.51
CA SER A 480 10.29 8.99 20.56
C SER A 480 10.57 7.57 20.05
N THR A 481 10.08 7.25 18.85
CA THR A 481 10.33 5.96 18.20
C THR A 481 11.84 5.73 18.04
N VAL A 482 12.55 6.69 17.43
CA VAL A 482 14.01 6.64 17.26
C VAL A 482 14.75 6.55 18.60
N PHE A 483 14.37 7.37 19.57
CA PHE A 483 14.97 7.39 20.90
C PHE A 483 14.81 6.05 21.61
N GLY A 484 13.62 5.44 21.56
CA GLY A 484 13.34 4.11 22.11
C GLY A 484 14.22 3.02 21.49
N TYR A 485 14.46 3.08 20.18
CA TYR A 485 15.40 2.18 19.50
C TYR A 485 16.85 2.37 19.99
N ILE A 486 17.32 3.61 20.09
CA ILE A 486 18.67 3.92 20.59
C ILE A 486 18.81 3.45 22.05
N LEU A 487 17.84 3.74 22.91
CA LEU A 487 17.82 3.32 24.31
C LEU A 487 17.86 1.80 24.43
N GLY A 488 16.99 1.10 23.69
CA GLY A 488 16.96 -0.36 23.64
C GLY A 488 18.28 -0.98 23.15
N SER A 489 18.93 -0.34 22.17
CA SER A 489 20.24 -0.78 21.66
C SER A 489 21.36 -0.65 22.70
N ARG A 490 21.18 0.16 23.74
CA ARG A 490 22.15 0.37 24.84
C ARG A 490 21.91 -0.51 26.06
N LEU A 491 20.79 -1.24 26.11
CA LEU A 491 20.49 -2.11 27.24
C LEU A 491 21.55 -3.21 27.41
N PRO A 492 21.80 -3.68 28.66
CA PRO A 492 22.67 -4.83 28.92
C PRO A 492 22.19 -6.07 28.15
N SER A 493 23.13 -6.97 27.80
CA SER A 493 22.84 -8.17 27.00
C SER A 493 21.80 -9.10 27.63
N GLY A 494 21.74 -9.17 28.97
CA GLY A 494 20.71 -9.93 29.69
C GLY A 494 19.30 -9.37 29.49
N VAL A 495 19.16 -8.03 29.51
CA VAL A 495 17.88 -7.34 29.34
C VAL A 495 17.42 -7.38 27.88
N LYS A 496 18.34 -7.26 26.92
CA LYS A 496 18.06 -7.34 25.48
C LYS A 496 17.40 -8.65 25.03
N LYS A 497 17.55 -9.73 25.80
CA LYS A 497 16.87 -11.01 25.52
C LYS A 497 15.35 -10.91 25.67
N VAL A 498 14.89 -10.00 26.53
CA VAL A 498 13.46 -9.80 26.84
C VAL A 498 12.97 -8.50 26.19
N LEU A 499 13.68 -7.39 26.42
CA LEU A 499 13.40 -6.08 25.84
C LEU A 499 14.29 -5.87 24.60
N HIS A 500 13.87 -6.48 23.49
CA HIS A 500 14.50 -6.24 22.20
C HIS A 500 14.38 -4.75 21.82
N PRO A 501 15.36 -4.13 21.12
CA PRO A 501 15.29 -2.72 20.73
C PRO A 501 14.01 -2.32 19.97
N ILE A 502 13.42 -3.24 19.21
CA ILE A 502 12.11 -3.05 18.53
C ILE A 502 10.98 -2.86 19.54
N ILE A 503 10.97 -3.63 20.63
CA ILE A 503 9.95 -3.52 21.69
C ILE A 503 10.13 -2.20 22.43
N CYS A 504 11.37 -1.82 22.76
CA CYS A 504 11.65 -0.52 23.38
C CYS A 504 11.21 0.65 22.50
N CYS A 505 11.35 0.51 21.18
CA CYS A 505 10.92 1.47 20.20
C CYS A 505 9.40 1.65 20.21
N ALA A 506 8.64 0.55 20.14
CA ALA A 506 7.17 0.57 20.20
C ALA A 506 6.68 1.14 21.53
N LEU A 507 7.18 0.62 22.66
CA LEU A 507 6.79 1.09 23.99
C LEU A 507 7.10 2.57 24.21
N SER A 508 8.22 3.08 23.69
CA SER A 508 8.54 4.52 23.80
C SER A 508 7.53 5.38 23.03
N ALA A 509 7.16 4.97 21.81
CA ALA A 509 6.15 5.67 21.02
C ALA A 509 4.77 5.62 21.70
N ASP A 510 4.36 4.45 22.20
CA ASP A 510 3.09 4.27 22.91
C ASP A 510 3.03 5.12 24.18
N LEU A 511 4.09 5.12 24.99
CA LEU A 511 4.18 5.96 26.19
C LEU A 511 4.13 7.44 25.86
N ALA A 512 4.78 7.87 24.76
CA ALA A 512 4.70 9.24 24.29
C ALA A 512 3.28 9.60 23.82
N ALA A 513 2.61 8.69 23.11
CA ALA A 513 1.22 8.87 22.68
C ALA A 513 0.26 8.93 23.87
N VAL A 514 0.45 8.07 24.88
CA VAL A 514 -0.32 8.08 26.14
C VAL A 514 -0.10 9.39 26.89
N ALA A 515 1.16 9.81 27.05
CA ALA A 515 1.50 11.05 27.75
C ALA A 515 0.89 12.26 27.03
N TYR A 516 1.05 12.35 25.70
CA TYR A 516 0.47 13.43 24.92
C TYR A 516 -1.06 13.42 24.98
N GLY A 517 -1.70 12.29 24.69
CA GLY A 517 -3.15 12.16 24.66
C GLY A 517 -3.83 12.45 26.00
N TYR A 518 -3.15 12.13 27.12
CA TYR A 518 -3.62 12.51 28.46
C TYR A 518 -3.44 14.01 28.73
N LEU A 519 -2.28 14.58 28.41
CA LEU A 519 -1.99 16.00 28.66
C LEU A 519 -2.82 16.93 27.77
N SER A 520 -2.96 16.60 26.48
CA SER A 520 -3.73 17.38 25.50
C SER A 520 -5.24 17.13 25.59
N ARG A 521 -5.67 16.09 26.32
CA ARG A 521 -7.05 15.58 26.37
C ARG A 521 -7.60 15.12 25.01
N SER A 522 -6.74 14.82 24.03
CA SER A 522 -7.16 14.27 22.73
C SER A 522 -7.51 12.78 22.80
N GLY A 523 -7.05 12.08 23.85
CA GLY A 523 -7.14 10.62 23.93
C GLY A 523 -5.99 9.91 23.19
N VAL A 524 -5.72 8.67 23.56
CA VAL A 524 -4.59 7.88 23.03
C VAL A 524 -4.84 7.45 21.59
N ASP A 525 -6.06 6.99 21.29
CA ASP A 525 -6.46 6.51 19.97
C ASP A 525 -6.26 7.58 18.89
N ALA A 526 -6.61 8.85 19.18
CA ALA A 526 -6.40 9.96 18.25
C ALA A 526 -4.91 10.16 17.93
N VAL A 527 -4.03 10.02 18.92
CA VAL A 527 -2.58 10.21 18.74
C VAL A 527 -1.95 9.02 18.02
N LEU A 528 -2.43 7.80 18.27
CA LEU A 528 -2.02 6.62 17.52
C LEU A 528 -2.54 6.66 16.07
N GLY A 529 -3.72 7.23 15.83
CA GLY A 529 -4.21 7.51 14.48
C GLY A 529 -3.36 8.58 13.76
N ASP A 530 -2.95 9.63 14.47
CA ASP A 530 -2.00 10.63 13.95
C ASP A 530 -0.58 10.06 13.73
N TYR A 531 -0.23 8.96 14.40
CA TYR A 531 1.06 8.29 14.20
C TYR A 531 1.13 7.60 12.82
N LEU A 532 0.06 6.93 12.38
CA LEU A 532 -0.03 6.26 11.08
C LEU A 532 -1.36 6.64 10.40
N THR A 533 -1.31 7.65 9.53
CA THR A 533 -2.51 8.23 8.91
C THR A 533 -2.84 7.63 7.56
N GLU A 534 -1.87 6.95 6.93
CA GLU A 534 -1.94 6.41 5.56
C GLU A 534 -2.25 7.49 4.49
N SER A 535 -2.06 8.76 4.83
CA SER A 535 -2.42 9.91 3.99
C SER A 535 -1.18 10.67 3.53
N PRO A 536 -0.85 10.68 2.21
CA PRO A 536 0.28 11.44 1.69
C PRO A 536 0.17 12.96 1.91
N SER A 537 -1.04 13.49 2.04
CA SER A 537 -1.28 14.91 2.32
C SER A 537 -1.24 15.27 3.80
N ASN A 538 -1.22 14.27 4.69
CA ASN A 538 -1.21 14.46 6.13
C ASN A 538 -0.37 13.38 6.83
N PRO A 539 0.95 13.27 6.56
CA PRO A 539 1.73 12.13 7.01
C PRO A 539 1.93 12.13 8.53
N GLY A 540 1.85 10.95 9.13
CA GLY A 540 2.29 10.66 10.50
C GLY A 540 3.73 10.13 10.56
N ALA A 541 4.24 9.91 11.78
CA ALA A 541 5.59 9.38 12.00
C ALA A 541 5.79 7.96 11.42
N GLY A 542 4.77 7.12 11.57
CA GLY A 542 4.71 5.77 11.01
C GLY A 542 4.73 5.77 9.49
N ASP A 543 4.04 6.71 8.84
CA ASP A 543 4.01 6.83 7.37
C ASP A 543 5.41 7.14 6.81
N ILE A 544 6.15 8.02 7.49
CA ILE A 544 7.53 8.34 7.12
C ILE A 544 8.42 7.08 7.23
N LEU A 545 8.31 6.34 8.33
CA LEU A 545 9.11 5.12 8.55
C LEU A 545 8.75 4.02 7.55
N MET A 546 7.46 3.77 7.32
CA MET A 546 6.97 2.79 6.34
C MET A 546 7.30 3.20 4.90
N GLY A 547 7.36 4.51 4.62
CA GLY A 547 7.76 5.05 3.32
C GLY A 547 9.18 4.66 2.88
N PHE A 548 10.07 4.29 3.83
CA PHE A 548 11.41 3.78 3.53
C PHE A 548 11.47 2.27 3.29
N LEU A 549 10.38 1.53 3.53
CA LEU A 549 10.38 0.07 3.50
C LEU A 549 10.72 -0.50 2.11
N GLY A 550 10.31 0.17 1.03
CA GLY A 550 10.68 -0.24 -0.33
C GLY A 550 12.18 -0.05 -0.61
N SER A 551 12.76 1.06 -0.17
CA SER A 551 14.21 1.31 -0.24
C SER A 551 15.03 0.28 0.55
N VAL A 552 14.51 -0.13 1.72
CA VAL A 552 15.08 -1.22 2.52
C VAL A 552 15.11 -2.53 1.73
N ILE A 553 14.00 -2.90 1.09
CA ILE A 553 13.91 -4.13 0.29
C ILE A 553 14.88 -4.10 -0.87
N ILE A 554 14.98 -2.98 -1.61
CA ILE A 554 15.96 -2.83 -2.69
C ILE A 554 17.39 -3.00 -2.16
N SER A 555 17.69 -2.48 -0.97
CA SER A 555 19.02 -2.60 -0.36
C SER A 555 19.43 -4.06 -0.07
N PHE A 556 18.47 -4.98 0.10
CA PHE A 556 18.78 -6.40 0.28
C PHE A 556 19.42 -7.05 -0.95
N ALA A 557 19.26 -6.47 -2.14
CA ALA A 557 19.97 -6.92 -3.35
C ALA A 557 21.49 -6.90 -3.17
N PHE A 558 22.01 -5.88 -2.48
CA PHE A 558 23.44 -5.72 -2.18
C PHE A 558 23.91 -6.79 -1.17
N SER A 559 23.12 -7.03 -0.12
CA SER A 559 23.40 -8.10 0.86
C SER A 559 23.37 -9.49 0.23
N MET A 560 22.39 -9.75 -0.64
CA MET A 560 22.30 -10.98 -1.43
C MET A 560 23.50 -11.12 -2.37
N PHE A 561 23.94 -10.04 -3.00
CA PHE A 561 25.12 -10.06 -3.87
C PHE A 561 26.40 -10.36 -3.09
N ASN A 562 26.61 -9.74 -1.93
CA ASN A 562 27.73 -10.06 -1.05
C ASN A 562 27.73 -11.53 -0.62
N GLN A 563 26.56 -12.07 -0.27
CA GLN A 563 26.40 -13.46 0.17
C GLN A 563 26.10 -14.45 -0.98
N ARG A 564 26.27 -14.06 -2.25
CA ARG A 564 25.84 -14.87 -3.42
C ARG A 564 26.46 -16.26 -3.47
N LYS A 565 27.71 -16.42 -3.01
CA LYS A 565 28.38 -17.73 -2.93
C LYS A 565 27.68 -18.65 -1.93
N LEU A 566 27.29 -18.10 -0.77
CA LEU A 566 26.54 -18.81 0.27
C LEU A 566 25.14 -19.19 -0.23
N VAL A 567 24.42 -18.24 -0.85
CA VAL A 567 23.09 -18.46 -1.42
C VAL A 567 23.14 -19.55 -2.51
N ARG A 568 24.13 -19.50 -3.42
CA ARG A 568 24.29 -20.51 -4.46
C ARG A 568 24.61 -21.90 -3.89
N ARG A 569 25.44 -21.97 -2.85
CA ARG A 569 25.81 -23.22 -2.19
C ARG A 569 24.60 -23.89 -1.53
N HIS A 570 23.76 -23.09 -0.86
CA HIS A 570 22.61 -23.59 -0.10
C HIS A 570 21.27 -23.39 -0.83
N ALA A 571 21.28 -23.21 -2.14
CA ALA A 571 20.08 -22.86 -2.91
C ALA A 571 18.98 -23.91 -2.74
N ALA A 572 19.35 -25.20 -2.82
CA ALA A 572 18.39 -26.30 -2.66
C ALA A 572 17.73 -26.28 -1.28
N GLU A 573 18.51 -26.11 -0.21
CA GLU A 573 17.97 -26.01 1.16
C GLU A 573 17.10 -24.78 1.33
N ILE A 574 17.56 -23.60 0.89
CA ILE A 574 16.86 -22.32 1.06
C ILE A 574 15.53 -22.34 0.31
N PHE A 575 15.52 -22.63 -1.00
CA PHE A 575 14.29 -22.55 -1.78
C PHE A 575 13.29 -23.64 -1.41
N THR A 576 13.76 -24.86 -1.14
CA THR A 576 12.86 -25.96 -0.75
C THR A 576 12.26 -25.72 0.64
N SER A 577 13.09 -25.31 1.62
CA SER A 577 12.58 -25.02 2.97
C SER A 577 11.61 -23.85 2.98
N ILE A 578 11.90 -22.77 2.23
CA ILE A 578 10.98 -21.63 2.10
C ILE A 578 9.67 -22.06 1.42
N ALA A 579 9.73 -22.81 0.33
CA ALA A 579 8.52 -23.25 -0.38
C ALA A 579 7.63 -24.15 0.50
N VAL A 580 8.22 -25.13 1.18
CA VAL A 580 7.51 -26.05 2.07
C VAL A 580 6.97 -25.31 3.29
N ALA A 581 7.79 -24.50 3.96
CA ALA A 581 7.37 -23.78 5.16
C ALA A 581 6.31 -22.71 4.88
N SER A 582 6.39 -22.02 3.73
CA SER A 582 5.38 -21.03 3.32
C SER A 582 4.05 -21.70 3.00
N THR A 583 4.08 -22.81 2.26
CA THR A 583 2.88 -23.62 1.96
C THR A 583 2.26 -24.14 3.25
N PHE A 584 3.06 -24.75 4.12
CA PHE A 584 2.62 -25.22 5.43
C PHE A 584 2.02 -24.08 6.26
N SER A 585 2.70 -22.95 6.36
CA SER A 585 2.23 -21.79 7.14
C SER A 585 0.88 -21.29 6.63
N LEU A 586 0.70 -21.17 5.32
CA LEU A 586 -0.53 -20.67 4.73
C LEU A 586 -1.72 -21.61 4.98
N TYR A 587 -1.58 -22.89 4.64
CA TYR A 587 -2.66 -23.87 4.78
C TYR A 587 -2.94 -24.22 6.25
N SER A 588 -1.90 -24.36 7.08
CA SER A 588 -2.10 -24.62 8.51
C SER A 588 -2.88 -23.49 9.18
N THR A 589 -2.59 -22.23 8.86
CA THR A 589 -3.31 -21.07 9.40
C THR A 589 -4.77 -21.07 8.98
N ALA A 590 -5.05 -21.32 7.69
CA ALA A 590 -6.42 -21.41 7.19
C ALA A 590 -7.22 -22.56 7.83
N ILE A 591 -6.59 -23.73 8.03
CA ILE A 591 -7.22 -24.88 8.67
C ILE A 591 -7.46 -24.59 10.16
N LEU A 592 -6.44 -24.13 10.88
CA LEU A 592 -6.54 -23.81 12.30
C LEU A 592 -7.58 -22.73 12.57
N GLY A 593 -7.63 -21.67 11.76
CA GLY A 593 -8.66 -20.64 11.88
C GLY A 593 -10.08 -21.20 11.81
N ARG A 594 -10.34 -22.16 10.91
CA ARG A 594 -11.63 -22.87 10.85
C ARG A 594 -11.85 -23.79 12.05
N VAL A 595 -10.83 -24.53 12.47
CA VAL A 595 -10.93 -25.50 13.58
C VAL A 595 -11.20 -24.79 14.91
N VAL A 596 -10.60 -23.63 15.14
CA VAL A 596 -10.83 -22.84 16.38
C VAL A 596 -12.00 -21.87 16.25
N GLU A 597 -12.75 -21.92 15.14
CA GLU A 597 -13.88 -21.03 14.85
C GLU A 597 -13.49 -19.55 15.02
N LEU A 598 -12.36 -19.16 14.44
CA LEU A 598 -11.98 -17.77 14.30
C LEU A 598 -12.76 -17.18 13.12
N GLU A 599 -13.20 -15.92 13.27
CA GLU A 599 -13.93 -15.22 12.22
C GLU A 599 -13.15 -15.27 10.89
N PRO A 600 -13.83 -15.49 9.74
CA PRO A 600 -13.15 -15.61 8.45
C PRO A 600 -12.26 -14.43 8.12
N ILE A 601 -12.69 -13.20 8.43
CA ILE A 601 -11.91 -11.99 8.14
C ILE A 601 -10.61 -11.97 8.94
N LEU A 602 -10.67 -12.23 10.26
CA LEU A 602 -9.50 -12.32 11.13
C LEU A 602 -8.57 -13.48 10.74
N THR A 603 -9.13 -14.59 10.27
CA THR A 603 -8.34 -15.72 9.76
C THR A 603 -7.54 -15.33 8.52
N ILE A 604 -8.13 -14.57 7.60
CA ILE A 604 -7.45 -14.07 6.41
C ILE A 604 -6.38 -13.04 6.80
N SER A 605 -6.67 -12.15 7.76
CA SER A 605 -5.71 -11.12 8.21
C SER A 605 -4.42 -11.71 8.78
N ILE A 606 -4.48 -12.89 9.42
CA ILE A 606 -3.29 -13.56 10.01
C ILE A 606 -2.68 -14.63 9.10
N LEU A 607 -3.23 -14.86 7.91
CA LEU A 607 -2.77 -15.86 6.95
C LEU A 607 -1.29 -15.67 6.53
N PRO A 608 -0.77 -14.44 6.28
CA PRO A 608 0.63 -14.21 5.96
C PRO A 608 1.55 -14.05 7.19
N ARG A 609 1.25 -14.70 8.33
CA ARG A 609 2.04 -14.60 9.59
C ARG A 609 3.53 -14.96 9.51
N CYS A 610 3.99 -15.59 8.44
CA CYS A 610 5.42 -15.93 8.22
C CYS A 610 6.01 -15.21 6.99
N ILE A 611 5.48 -14.03 6.67
CA ILE A 611 5.90 -13.21 5.54
C ILE A 611 6.33 -11.82 6.06
N THR A 612 7.26 -11.18 5.39
CA THR A 612 7.67 -9.81 5.73
C THR A 612 6.52 -8.83 5.58
N VAL A 613 6.44 -7.81 6.45
CA VAL A 613 5.33 -6.83 6.52
C VAL A 613 4.94 -6.28 5.14
N ALA A 614 5.94 -5.89 4.33
CA ALA A 614 5.70 -5.33 2.99
C ALA A 614 4.96 -6.28 2.03
N LEU A 615 5.24 -7.59 2.11
CA LEU A 615 4.58 -8.59 1.28
C LEU A 615 3.29 -9.08 1.95
N ALA A 616 3.23 -9.10 3.29
CA ALA A 616 2.05 -9.51 4.04
C ALA A 616 0.83 -8.64 3.69
N LEU A 617 0.98 -7.30 3.69
CA LEU A 617 -0.10 -6.36 3.31
C LEU A 617 -0.68 -6.68 1.93
N ARG A 618 0.18 -6.95 0.95
CA ARG A 618 -0.24 -7.30 -0.41
C ARG A 618 -0.90 -8.67 -0.49
N VAL A 619 -0.39 -9.65 0.26
CA VAL A 619 -0.99 -10.99 0.32
C VAL A 619 -2.38 -10.95 0.94
N VAL A 620 -2.59 -10.18 2.02
CA VAL A 620 -3.94 -10.01 2.60
C VAL A 620 -4.90 -9.39 1.58
N SER A 621 -4.47 -8.34 0.87
CA SER A 621 -5.28 -7.69 -0.18
C SER A 621 -5.61 -8.61 -1.37
N LEU A 622 -4.78 -9.62 -1.66
CA LEU A 622 -5.03 -10.60 -2.73
C LEU A 622 -6.16 -11.58 -2.36
N PHE A 623 -6.36 -11.82 -1.08
CA PHE A 623 -7.42 -12.71 -0.57
C PHE A 623 -8.68 -11.94 -0.14
N GLU A 624 -8.83 -10.68 -0.57
CA GLU A 624 -9.95 -9.79 -0.17
C GLU A 624 -10.09 -9.66 1.35
N GLY A 625 -9.03 -9.93 2.11
CA GLY A 625 -8.99 -9.68 3.54
C GLY A 625 -8.65 -8.22 3.83
N LEU A 626 -9.10 -7.74 4.98
CA LEU A 626 -8.56 -6.53 5.60
C LEU A 626 -7.29 -6.90 6.35
N SER A 627 -6.20 -6.17 6.19
CA SER A 627 -5.07 -6.33 7.11
C SER A 627 -5.50 -5.85 8.50
N LEU A 628 -4.83 -6.31 9.57
CA LEU A 628 -5.10 -5.78 10.92
C LEU A 628 -4.89 -4.26 11.00
N LEU A 629 -4.15 -3.67 10.06
CA LEU A 629 -3.95 -2.23 9.94
C LEU A 629 -5.12 -1.54 9.19
N ASP A 630 -5.76 -2.24 8.24
CA ASP A 630 -6.93 -1.75 7.49
C ASP A 630 -8.27 -1.95 8.24
N LEU A 631 -8.23 -2.57 9.43
CA LEU A 631 -9.41 -2.82 10.28
C LEU A 631 -9.77 -1.60 11.15
N TYR A 632 -9.03 -0.50 11.03
CA TYR A 632 -9.22 0.75 11.76
C TYR A 632 -9.62 1.89 10.81
#